data_AF-A0A920G7L7-F1
#
_entry.id   AF-A0A920G7L7-F1
#
_cell.length_a   1.000
_cell.length_b   1.000
_cell.length_c   1.000
_cell.angle_alpha   90.00
_cell.angle_beta   90.00
_cell.angle_gamma   90.00
#
_symmetry.space_group_name_H-M   'P 1'
#
loop_
_entity.id
_entity.type
_entity.pdbx_description
1 polymer ?
#
loop_
_entity_poly.entity_id
_entity_poly.type
_entity_poly.pdbx_seq_one_letter_code
_entity_poly.pdbx_strand_id
1 'polypeptide(L)' 'MRYIVSLDQGTTSSRAILINQNGKLIDIKQKSFLKFFPKTGMG' A
#
# COMPACT_ATOMS: atom_id res chain seq x y z
N MET A 1 -4.79 -7.21 -23.19
CA MET A 1 -3.82 -6.48 -22.33
C MET A 1 -3.89 -7.07 -20.94
N ARG A 2 -2.75 -7.34 -20.30
CA ARG A 2 -2.71 -7.90 -18.94
C ARG A 2 -1.96 -6.95 -18.01
N TYR A 3 -2.52 -6.77 -16.81
CA TYR A 3 -1.93 -5.97 -15.76
C TYR A 3 -1.84 -6.80 -14.49
N ILE A 4 -0.87 -6.47 -13.65
CA ILE A 4 -0.73 -7.00 -12.30
C ILE A 4 -1.03 -5.86 -11.35
N VAL A 5 -1.86 -6.14 -10.35
CA VAL A 5 -2.04 -5.26 -9.19
C VAL A 5 -1.32 -5.90 -8.02
N SER A 6 -0.33 -5.20 -7.48
CA SER A 6 0.28 -5.55 -6.21
C SER A 6 -0.41 -4.77 -5.09
N LEU A 7 -0.81 -5.48 -4.04
CA LEU A 7 -1.33 -4.90 -2.81
C LEU A 7 -0.25 -5.02 -1.74
N ASP A 8 0.15 -3.87 -1.20
CA ASP A 8 1.18 -3.78 -0.19
C ASP A 8 0.62 -3.08 1.06
N GLN A 9 0.53 -3.84 2.15
CA GLN A 9 0.00 -3.38 3.42
C GLN A 9 1.17 -3.04 4.35
N GLY A 10 1.57 -1.77 4.32
CA GLY A 10 2.58 -1.23 5.22
C GLY A 10 2.01 -0.86 6.58
N THR A 11 2.87 -0.56 7.55
CA THR A 11 2.46 -0.24 8.93
C THR A 11 1.66 1.07 9.07
N THR A 12 1.73 1.97 8.09
CA THR A 12 1.11 3.31 8.15
C THR A 12 0.15 3.58 6.98
N SER A 13 0.24 2.79 5.90
CA SER A 13 -0.61 2.94 4.73
C SER A 13 -0.76 1.62 3.97
N SER A 14 -1.84 1.52 3.21
CA SER A 14 -2.02 0.48 2.20
C SER A 14 -1.76 1.08 0.81
N ARG A 15 -1.12 0.31 -0.07
CA ARG A 15 -0.80 0.72 -1.44
C ARG A 15 -1.36 -0.30 -2.44
N ALA A 16 -1.88 0.20 -3.55
CA ALA A 16 -2.22 -0.58 -4.73
C ALA A 16 -1.37 -0.08 -5.89
N ILE A 17 -0.59 -0.97 -6.49
CA ILE A 17 0.41 -0.67 -7.52
C ILE A 17 0.01 -1.40 -8.79
N LEU A 18 -0.25 -0.65 -9.87
CA LEU A 18 -0.61 -1.20 -11.18
C LEU A 18 0.63 -1.28 -12.07
N ILE A 19 0.94 -2.48 -12.54
CA ILE A 19 2.11 -2.77 -13.37
C ILE A 19 1.65 -3.44 -14.66
N ASN A 20 2.25 -3.06 -15.79
CA ASN A 20 2.00 -3.73 -17.07
C ASN A 20 2.92 -4.95 -17.27
N GLN A 21 2.68 -5.70 -18.34
CA GLN A 21 3.46 -6.90 -18.68
C GLN A 21 4.97 -6.69 -18.93
N ASN A 22 5.43 -5.44 -19.14
CA ASN A 22 6.86 -5.12 -19.32
C ASN A 22 7.52 -4.71 -17.99
N GLY A 23 6.82 -4.88 -16.85
CA GLY A 23 7.29 -4.43 -15.54
C GLY A 23 7.21 -2.91 -15.35
N LYS A 24 6.58 -2.16 -16.26
CA LYS A 24 6.45 -0.71 -16.14
C LYS A 24 5.35 -0.35 -15.15
N LEU A 25 5.69 0.54 -14.21
CA LEU A 25 4.73 1.19 -13.33
C LEU A 25 3.75 2.04 -14.14
N ILE A 26 2.45 1.78 -13.96
CA ILE A 26 1.37 2.52 -14.62
C ILE A 26 0.72 3.52 -13.68
N ASP A 27 0.37 3.09 -12.47
CA ASP A 27 -0.24 3.95 -11.44
C ASP A 27 0.02 3.39 -10.03
N ILE A 28 -0.10 4.27 -9.04
CA ILE A 28 -0.07 3.92 -7.62
C ILE A 28 -1.19 4.68 -6.90
N LYS A 29 -1.98 3.96 -6.12
CA LYS A 29 -2.90 4.56 -5.13
C LYS A 29 -2.45 4.19 -3.72
N GLN A 30 -2.52 5.16 -2.82
CA GLN A 30 -2.16 4.97 -1.41
C GLN A 30 -3.28 5.49 -0.51
N LYS A 31 -3.56 4.74 0.56
CA LYS A 31 -4.47 5.15 1.62
C LYS A 31 -3.80 4.99 2.98
N SER A 32 -3.58 6.10 3.67
CA SER A 32 -3.16 6.10 5.06
C SER A 32 -4.30 5.63 5.96
N PHE A 33 -3.95 4.98 7.07
CA PHE A 33 -4.91 4.56 8.09
C PHE A 33 -4.41 4.94 9.48
N LEU A 34 -5.36 5.04 10.42
CA LEU A 34 -5.03 5.38 11.80
C LEU A 34 -4.32 4.18 12.47
N LYS A 35 -3.21 4.45 13.14
CA LYS A 35 -2.57 3.47 14.01
C LYS A 35 -3.22 3.56 15.40
N PHE A 36 -3.81 2.46 15.86
CA PHE A 36 -4.36 2.36 17.19
C PHE A 36 -3.25 1.94 18.15
N PHE A 37 -2.72 2.90 18.91
CA PHE A 37 -1.79 2.62 20.00
C PHE A 37 -2.56 2.62 21.32
N PRO A 38 -2.57 1.52 22.09
CA PRO A 38 -3.09 1.55 23.45
C PRO A 38 -2.22 2.49 24.30
N LYS A 39 -2.85 3.16 25.28
CA LYS A 39 -2.21 4.19 26.13
C LYS A 39 -0.91 3.73 26.82
N THR A 40 -0.72 2.43 26.98
CA THR A 40 0.44 1.78 27.61
C THR A 40 1.67 1.65 26.72
N GLY A 41 1.63 2.11 25.46
CA GLY A 41 2.78 2.06 24.54
C GLY A 41 3.66 3.32 24.49
N MET A 42 3.39 4.33 25.33
CA MET A 42 4.19 5.57 25.46
C MET A 42 4.81 5.67 26.87
N GLY A 43 5.25 4.55 27.42
CA GLY A 43 6.04 4.48 28.65
C GLY A 43 7.49 4.21 28.32
#